data_AF-H3KBE2-F1
#
_entry.id   AF-H3KBE2-F1
#
_cell.length_a   1.000
_cell.length_b   1.000
_cell.length_c   1.000
_cell.angle_alpha   90.00
_cell.angle_beta   90.00
_cell.angle_gamma   90.00
#
_symmetry.space_group_name_H-M   'P 1'
#
loop_
_entity.id
_entity.type
_entity.pdbx_description
1 polymer ?
#
loop_
_entity_poly.entity_id
_entity_poly.type
_entity_poly.pdbx_seq_one_letter_code
_entity_poly.pdbx_strand_id
1 'polypeptide(L)'
;MTPRFDFLPWFSPRLSVSLSRVLQGIGHVVRAVPGEVVYRSPELFSGKLMFVKRGFIVKAMMSPLHEDPLLVSLSGPGALCGAYEDLYVKDRMPRRHWCATSAELLCVHSELLLRICDQNPEWQKELRGYAASCAVSDRLAMVINQTAGLEERSAVFVLLVGLSTESGFLDSIDNPGVEWLSIPALPSRTSASHVLGASREQLGVVLRRFLAEDAIRLRAGRWWVKKSAFMPYWERLRPLIESSSVAP
;
A
#
# COMPACT_ATOMS: atom_id res chain seq x y z
N MET A 1 -3.43 -12.63 -15.69
CA MET A 1 -2.12 -12.78 -15.03
C MET A 1 -2.36 -12.96 -13.55
N THR A 2 -2.01 -14.13 -13.02
CA THR A 2 -2.02 -14.42 -11.59
C THR A 2 -1.00 -13.50 -10.91
N PRO A 3 -1.33 -12.78 -9.83
CA PRO A 3 -0.32 -12.07 -9.08
C PRO A 3 0.64 -13.10 -8.47
N ARG A 4 1.95 -12.92 -8.70
CA ARG A 4 3.01 -13.79 -8.14
C ARG A 4 3.18 -13.62 -6.62
N PHE A 5 2.57 -12.60 -6.04
CA PHE A 5 2.58 -12.30 -4.61
C PHE A 5 1.16 -12.01 -4.15
N ASP A 6 0.68 -12.76 -3.16
CA ASP A 6 -0.64 -12.53 -2.56
C ASP A 6 -0.62 -11.34 -1.59
N PHE A 7 0.54 -11.10 -0.96
CA PHE A 7 0.74 -10.05 0.03
C PHE A 7 2.03 -9.29 -0.25
N LEU A 8 1.98 -7.97 -0.06
CA LEU A 8 3.13 -7.09 -0.16
C LEU A 8 3.36 -6.42 1.19
N PRO A 9 4.59 -6.38 1.73
CA PRO A 9 4.84 -5.68 2.98
C PRO A 9 4.51 -4.20 2.83
N TRP A 10 3.95 -3.60 3.88
CA TRP A 10 3.54 -2.19 3.96
C TRP A 10 2.34 -1.83 3.09
N PHE A 11 1.89 -2.69 2.19
CA PHE A 11 0.78 -2.42 1.28
C PHE A 11 -0.40 -3.35 1.53
N SER A 12 -1.58 -2.74 1.51
CA SER A 12 -2.84 -3.46 1.55
C SER A 12 -3.00 -4.29 0.28
N PRO A 13 -3.55 -5.52 0.39
CA PRO A 13 -3.81 -6.36 -0.76
C PRO A 13 -4.79 -5.66 -1.71
N ARG A 14 -4.59 -5.91 -3.01
CA ARG A 14 -5.54 -5.47 -4.03
C ARG A 14 -6.74 -6.39 -4.02
N LEU A 15 -7.91 -5.82 -4.28
CA LEU A 15 -9.10 -6.59 -4.57
C LEU A 15 -9.01 -7.23 -5.95
N SER A 16 -9.76 -8.31 -6.12
CA SER A 16 -9.98 -8.99 -7.37
C SER A 16 -10.49 -8.02 -8.45
N VAL A 17 -10.17 -8.34 -9.70
CA VAL A 17 -10.58 -7.51 -10.84
C VAL A 17 -12.11 -7.41 -10.92
N SER A 18 -12.84 -8.48 -10.57
CA SER A 18 -14.30 -8.50 -10.59
C SER A 18 -14.88 -7.57 -9.52
N LEU A 19 -14.44 -7.67 -8.27
CA LEU A 19 -14.92 -6.80 -7.19
C LEU A 19 -14.50 -5.34 -7.42
N SER A 20 -13.30 -5.11 -7.94
CA SER A 20 -12.83 -3.77 -8.32
C SER A 20 -13.73 -3.11 -9.37
N ARG A 21 -14.24 -3.87 -10.35
CA ARG A 21 -15.19 -3.35 -11.36
C ARG A 21 -16.55 -2.99 -10.74
N VAL A 22 -17.03 -3.79 -9.80
CA VAL A 22 -18.27 -3.47 -9.05
C VAL A 22 -18.11 -2.15 -8.31
N LEU A 23 -17.00 -1.97 -7.59
CA LEU A 23 -16.71 -0.73 -6.86
C LEU A 23 -16.61 0.49 -7.78
N GLN A 24 -16.08 0.31 -9.00
CA GLN A 24 -16.09 1.34 -10.05
C GLN A 24 -17.49 1.71 -10.53
N GLY A 25 -18.44 0.78 -10.53
CA GLY A 25 -19.82 1.02 -10.93
C GLY A 25 -20.69 1.69 -9.87
N ILE A 26 -20.42 1.43 -8.58
CA ILE A 26 -21.27 1.92 -7.47
C ILE A 26 -20.65 3.07 -6.66
N GLY A 27 -19.35 3.29 -6.79
CA GLY A 27 -18.62 4.27 -5.98
C GLY A 27 -18.68 5.68 -6.57
N HIS A 28 -18.76 6.68 -5.69
CA HIS A 28 -18.64 8.08 -6.09
C HIS A 28 -17.20 8.55 -6.00
N VAL A 29 -16.76 9.32 -7.00
CA VAL A 29 -15.38 9.79 -7.09
C VAL A 29 -15.14 10.93 -6.10
N VAL A 30 -14.10 10.78 -5.28
CA VAL A 30 -13.56 11.82 -4.41
C VAL A 30 -12.09 12.01 -4.78
N ARG A 31 -11.69 13.28 -4.96
CA ARG A 31 -10.29 13.64 -5.21
C ARG A 31 -9.76 14.31 -3.96
N ALA A 32 -8.56 13.91 -3.56
CA ALA A 32 -7.92 14.42 -2.36
C ALA A 32 -6.44 14.74 -2.62
N VAL A 33 -5.93 15.76 -1.94
CA VAL A 33 -4.56 16.24 -2.09
C VAL A 33 -3.62 15.60 -1.05
N PRO A 34 -2.29 15.56 -1.27
CA PRO A 34 -1.37 15.03 -0.28
C PRO A 34 -1.54 15.69 1.10
N GLY A 35 -1.58 14.87 2.15
CA GLY A 35 -1.80 15.30 3.55
C GLY A 35 -3.27 15.42 3.95
N GLU A 36 -4.21 15.42 3.01
CA GLU A 36 -5.64 15.50 3.31
C GLU A 36 -6.12 14.24 4.04
N VAL A 37 -6.85 14.44 5.14
CA VAL A 37 -7.42 13.35 5.93
C VAL A 37 -8.77 12.94 5.34
N VAL A 38 -8.87 11.69 4.90
CA VAL A 38 -10.06 11.16 4.23
C VAL A 38 -10.90 10.25 5.14
N TYR A 39 -10.32 9.77 6.25
CA TYR A 39 -11.01 8.93 7.21
C TYR A 39 -10.49 9.16 8.63
N ARG A 40 -11.42 9.11 9.60
CA ARG A 40 -11.14 9.07 11.03
C ARG A 40 -12.11 8.12 11.72
N SER A 41 -11.61 7.45 12.74
CA SER A 41 -12.39 6.65 13.68
C SER A 41 -11.87 6.93 15.09
N PRO A 42 -12.73 6.93 16.12
CA PRO A 42 -14.19 6.83 16.05
C PRO A 42 -14.83 8.17 15.64
N GLU A 43 -15.73 8.16 14.66
CA GLU A 43 -16.60 9.30 14.31
C GLU A 43 -18.04 8.80 14.08
N LEU A 44 -19.05 9.66 14.27
CA LEU A 44 -20.48 9.29 14.16
C LEU A 44 -20.87 8.68 12.80
N PHE A 45 -20.11 8.97 11.74
CA PHE A 45 -20.31 8.47 10.38
C PHE A 45 -19.13 7.61 9.89
N SER A 46 -18.56 6.79 10.79
CA SER A 46 -17.37 5.95 10.53
C SER A 46 -17.57 4.83 9.50
N GLY A 47 -18.75 4.68 8.89
CA GLY A 47 -19.03 3.63 7.89
C GLY A 47 -18.49 3.88 6.48
N LYS A 48 -17.69 4.94 6.27
CA LYS A 48 -17.16 5.32 4.95
C LYS A 48 -16.12 4.30 4.48
N LEU A 49 -16.54 3.40 3.60
CA LEU A 49 -15.64 2.51 2.87
C LEU A 49 -15.17 3.20 1.59
N MET A 50 -13.87 3.11 1.31
CA MET A 50 -13.27 3.74 0.14
C MET A 50 -12.40 2.73 -0.60
N PHE A 51 -12.42 2.83 -1.92
CA PHE A 51 -11.54 2.09 -2.81
C PHE A 51 -10.57 3.04 -3.49
N VAL A 52 -9.28 2.71 -3.45
CA VAL A 52 -8.24 3.55 -4.04
C VAL A 52 -8.16 3.26 -5.54
N LYS A 53 -8.59 4.22 -6.36
CA LYS A 53 -8.46 4.14 -7.82
C LYS A 53 -7.09 4.61 -8.28
N ARG A 54 -6.58 5.69 -7.69
CA ARG A 54 -5.24 6.24 -7.95
C ARG A 54 -4.62 6.84 -6.69
N GLY A 55 -3.29 6.87 -6.64
CA GLY A 55 -2.53 7.45 -5.52
C GLY A 55 -2.38 6.47 -4.36
N PHE A 56 -1.88 6.98 -3.23
CA PHE A 56 -1.65 6.21 -2.02
C PHE A 56 -2.32 6.85 -0.82
N ILE A 57 -2.96 6.02 -0.01
CA ILE A 57 -3.54 6.41 1.27
C ILE A 57 -2.73 5.79 2.38
N VAL A 58 -2.25 6.61 3.31
CA VAL A 58 -1.73 6.13 4.59
C VAL A 58 -2.88 5.69 5.45
N LYS A 59 -2.81 4.47 5.96
CA LYS A 59 -3.69 3.97 7.01
C LYS A 59 -2.92 3.89 8.30
N ALA A 60 -3.37 4.60 9.33
CA ALA A 60 -2.75 4.55 10.62
C ALA A 60 -3.72 4.15 11.72
N MET A 61 -3.26 3.25 12.58
CA MET A 61 -3.81 3.07 13.91
C MET A 61 -3.18 4.11 14.83
N MET A 62 -4.02 4.89 15.51
CA MET A 62 -3.59 5.98 16.37
C MET A 62 -3.54 5.53 17.83
N SER A 63 -2.56 6.02 18.58
CA SER A 63 -2.58 5.91 20.03
C SER A 63 -3.52 6.96 20.62
N PRO A 64 -4.30 6.64 21.67
CA PRO A 64 -4.99 7.67 22.45
C PRO A 64 -4.03 8.48 23.32
N LEU A 65 -2.79 8.03 23.51
CA LEU A 65 -1.80 8.61 24.43
C LEU A 65 -0.65 9.34 23.73
N HIS A 66 -0.46 9.11 22.42
CA HIS A 66 0.65 9.67 21.65
C HIS A 66 0.15 10.21 20.31
N GLU A 67 0.77 11.28 19.82
CA GLU A 67 0.46 11.84 18.51
C GLU A 67 0.95 10.96 17.35
N ASP A 68 2.02 10.21 17.60
CA ASP A 68 2.60 9.30 16.62
C ASP A 68 1.72 8.07 16.38
N PRO A 69 1.59 7.62 15.13
CA PRO A 69 0.81 6.44 14.80
C PRO A 69 1.50 5.16 15.31
N LEU A 70 0.71 4.22 15.83
CA LEU A 70 1.18 2.93 16.36
C LEU A 70 1.53 1.93 15.25
N LEU A 71 0.69 1.87 14.22
CA LEU A 71 0.87 1.01 13.07
C LEU A 71 0.51 1.82 11.82
N VAL A 72 1.34 1.72 10.79
CA VAL A 72 1.13 2.42 9.53
C VAL A 72 1.31 1.47 8.36
N SER A 73 0.33 1.48 7.45
CA SER A 73 0.40 0.81 6.15
C SER A 73 -0.17 1.69 5.05
N LEU A 74 -0.05 1.25 3.80
CA LEU A 74 -0.47 1.99 2.62
C LEU A 74 -1.57 1.23 1.89
N SER A 75 -2.59 1.94 1.42
CA SER A 75 -3.50 1.45 0.40
C SER A 75 -3.12 2.11 -0.93
N GLY A 76 -2.64 1.31 -1.87
CA GLY A 76 -2.39 1.73 -3.26
C GLY A 76 -3.58 1.43 -4.18
N PRO A 77 -3.46 1.71 -5.48
CA PRO A 77 -4.49 1.38 -6.46
C PRO A 77 -4.97 -0.07 -6.37
N GLY A 78 -6.29 -0.26 -6.27
CA GLY A 78 -6.92 -1.56 -6.13
C GLY A 78 -7.20 -1.99 -4.68
N ALA A 79 -6.71 -1.25 -3.68
CA ALA A 79 -6.93 -1.59 -2.28
C ALA A 79 -8.07 -0.77 -1.64
N LEU A 80 -8.59 -1.26 -0.51
CA LEU A 80 -9.55 -0.53 0.32
C LEU A 80 -8.86 0.33 1.38
N CYS A 81 -9.54 1.39 1.79
CA CYS A 81 -9.27 2.16 2.99
C CYS A 81 -10.59 2.63 3.61
N GLY A 82 -10.51 3.22 4.80
CA GLY A 82 -11.67 3.66 5.57
C GLY A 82 -12.20 2.54 6.47
N ALA A 83 -13.50 2.31 6.46
CA ALA A 83 -14.23 1.39 7.33
C ALA A 83 -14.06 -0.11 7.00
N TYR A 84 -12.95 -0.53 6.38
CA TYR A 84 -12.79 -1.93 5.96
C TYR A 84 -12.51 -2.87 7.14
N GLU A 85 -11.85 -2.38 8.20
CA GLU A 85 -11.49 -3.19 9.37
C GLU A 85 -12.69 -3.47 10.27
N ASP A 86 -13.59 -2.50 10.38
CA ASP A 86 -14.80 -2.62 11.19
C ASP A 86 -16.01 -3.09 10.38
N LEU A 87 -15.81 -3.54 9.14
CA LEU A 87 -16.90 -3.93 8.24
C LEU A 87 -17.69 -5.14 8.78
N TYR A 88 -16.98 -6.15 9.31
CA TYR A 88 -17.59 -7.37 9.88
C TYR A 88 -17.40 -7.49 11.40
N VAL A 89 -16.35 -6.90 11.96
CA VAL A 89 -16.07 -6.94 13.40
C VAL A 89 -16.00 -5.51 13.91
N LYS A 90 -17.01 -5.08 14.68
CA LYS A 90 -17.04 -3.71 15.20
C LYS A 90 -16.03 -3.53 16.33
N ASP A 91 -15.29 -2.43 16.26
CA ASP A 91 -14.41 -1.96 17.32
C ASP A 91 -14.44 -0.42 17.42
N ARG A 92 -13.72 0.14 18.39
CA ARG A 92 -13.60 1.59 18.61
C ARG A 92 -12.15 2.08 18.56
N MET A 93 -11.27 1.33 17.91
CA MET A 93 -9.87 1.69 17.80
C MET A 93 -9.73 3.02 17.04
N PRO A 94 -8.97 3.98 17.60
CA PRO A 94 -8.69 5.23 16.91
C PRO A 94 -7.89 5.00 15.63
N ARG A 95 -8.40 5.51 14.51
CA ARG A 95 -7.76 5.38 13.19
C ARG A 95 -7.78 6.70 12.47
N ARG A 96 -6.76 6.95 11.67
CA ARG A 96 -6.67 8.11 10.80
C ARG A 96 -6.09 7.69 9.46
N HIS A 97 -6.78 7.97 8.37
CA HIS A 97 -6.27 7.75 7.03
C HIS A 97 -6.13 9.06 6.27
N TRP A 98 -4.99 9.25 5.61
CA TRP A 98 -4.69 10.47 4.85
C TRP A 98 -3.95 10.17 3.57
N CYS A 99 -4.03 11.09 2.61
CA CYS A 99 -3.39 10.94 1.32
C CYS A 99 -1.85 11.09 1.43
N ALA A 100 -1.10 10.07 1.01
CA ALA A 100 0.36 10.15 0.88
C ALA A 100 0.79 10.84 -0.43
N THR A 101 -0.06 10.75 -1.45
CA THR A 101 0.07 11.38 -2.76
C THR A 101 -1.31 11.90 -3.19
N SER A 102 -1.39 12.70 -4.27
CA SER A 102 -2.69 13.05 -4.84
C SER A 102 -3.46 11.79 -5.21
N ALA A 103 -4.69 11.68 -4.72
CA ALA A 103 -5.45 10.44 -4.78
C ALA A 103 -6.83 10.64 -5.44
N GLU A 104 -7.28 9.58 -6.11
CA GLU A 104 -8.65 9.44 -6.57
C GLU A 104 -9.24 8.22 -5.87
N LEU A 105 -10.27 8.46 -5.06
CA LEU A 105 -10.96 7.47 -4.26
C LEU A 105 -12.36 7.26 -4.78
N LEU A 106 -12.86 6.04 -4.65
CA LEU A 106 -14.26 5.71 -4.83
C LEU A 106 -14.85 5.46 -3.46
N CYS A 107 -15.66 6.40 -2.99
CA CYS A 107 -16.39 6.24 -1.74
C CYS A 107 -17.64 5.39 -2.00
N VAL A 108 -17.82 4.35 -1.19
CA VAL A 108 -18.85 3.34 -1.38
C VAL A 108 -19.66 3.20 -0.10
N HIS A 109 -20.98 3.11 -0.24
CA HIS A 109 -21.84 2.80 0.90
C HIS A 109 -21.64 1.33 1.29
N SER A 110 -21.08 1.08 2.47
CA SER A 110 -20.69 -0.26 2.92
C SER A 110 -21.85 -1.26 2.92
N GLU A 111 -23.03 -0.85 3.37
CA GLU A 111 -24.22 -1.74 3.35
C GLU A 111 -24.66 -2.14 1.94
N LEU A 112 -24.52 -1.24 0.97
CA LEU A 112 -24.86 -1.56 -0.43
C LEU A 112 -23.86 -2.57 -0.98
N LEU A 113 -22.58 -2.37 -0.74
CA LEU A 113 -21.54 -3.32 -1.14
C LEU A 113 -21.78 -4.69 -0.50
N LEU A 114 -22.08 -4.74 0.80
CA LEU A 114 -22.34 -5.99 1.51
C LEU A 114 -23.52 -6.75 0.90
N ARG A 115 -24.63 -6.07 0.57
CA ARG A 115 -25.79 -6.69 -0.10
C ARG A 115 -25.44 -7.23 -1.48
N ILE A 116 -24.59 -6.55 -2.23
CA ILE A 116 -24.10 -7.02 -3.54
C ILE A 116 -23.23 -8.26 -3.35
N CYS A 117 -22.30 -8.22 -2.38
CA CYS A 117 -21.43 -9.35 -2.06
C CYS A 117 -22.22 -10.57 -1.57
N ASP A 118 -23.32 -10.40 -0.83
CA ASP A 118 -24.17 -11.51 -0.40
C ASP A 118 -24.75 -12.34 -1.57
N GLN A 119 -24.84 -11.76 -2.77
CA GLN A 119 -25.26 -12.46 -3.99
C GLN A 119 -24.11 -13.18 -4.72
N ASN A 120 -22.86 -12.98 -4.29
CA ASN A 120 -21.68 -13.58 -4.90
C ASN A 120 -20.73 -14.15 -3.82
N PRO A 121 -20.70 -15.48 -3.64
CA PRO A 121 -19.88 -16.13 -2.62
C PRO A 121 -18.39 -15.80 -2.69
N GLU A 122 -17.83 -15.57 -3.89
CA GLU A 122 -16.41 -15.23 -4.05
C GLU A 122 -16.11 -13.83 -3.52
N TRP A 123 -16.94 -12.85 -3.88
CA TRP A 123 -16.81 -11.47 -3.36
C TRP A 123 -17.01 -11.41 -1.86
N GLN A 124 -17.96 -12.19 -1.34
CA GLN A 124 -18.20 -12.24 0.09
C GLN A 124 -17.04 -12.89 0.85
N LYS A 125 -16.44 -13.96 0.32
CA LYS A 125 -15.25 -14.57 0.90
C LYS A 125 -14.06 -13.60 0.90
N GLU A 126 -13.83 -12.92 -0.22
CA GLU A 126 -12.77 -11.92 -0.36
C GLU A 126 -12.94 -10.77 0.64
N LEU A 127 -14.15 -10.17 0.69
CA LEU A 127 -14.42 -9.01 1.55
C LEU A 127 -14.36 -9.37 3.04
N ARG A 128 -14.86 -10.55 3.44
CA ARG A 128 -14.74 -11.07 4.81
C ARG A 128 -13.29 -11.30 5.23
N GLY A 129 -12.46 -11.78 4.32
CA GLY A 129 -11.04 -12.05 4.57
C GLY A 129 -10.15 -10.81 4.51
N TYR A 130 -10.63 -9.70 3.95
CA TYR A 130 -9.78 -8.56 3.57
C TYR A 130 -8.99 -7.94 4.73
N ALA A 131 -9.61 -7.78 5.90
CA ALA A 131 -8.92 -7.25 7.08
C ALA A 131 -7.82 -8.20 7.57
N ALA A 132 -8.06 -9.51 7.54
CA ALA A 132 -7.05 -10.52 7.88
C ALA A 132 -5.91 -10.52 6.86
N SER A 133 -6.22 -10.36 5.57
CA SER A 133 -5.24 -10.22 4.50
C SER A 133 -4.37 -8.96 4.68
N CYS A 134 -4.94 -7.83 5.11
CA CYS A 134 -4.17 -6.65 5.48
C CYS A 134 -3.21 -6.95 6.66
N ALA A 135 -3.69 -7.65 7.69
CA ALA A 135 -2.86 -8.02 8.84
C ALA A 135 -1.71 -8.98 8.48
N VAL A 136 -1.82 -9.77 7.40
CA VAL A 136 -0.69 -10.55 6.86
C VAL A 136 0.36 -9.62 6.27
N SER A 137 -0.03 -8.67 5.41
CA SER A 137 0.88 -7.65 4.87
C SER A 137 1.58 -6.84 5.96
N ASP A 138 0.85 -6.44 7.00
CA ASP A 138 1.40 -5.66 8.11
C ASP A 138 2.44 -6.46 8.91
N ARG A 139 2.16 -7.74 9.20
CA ARG A 139 3.13 -8.63 9.88
C ARG A 139 4.36 -8.88 9.02
N LEU A 140 4.21 -9.05 7.72
CA LEU A 140 5.33 -9.19 6.79
C LEU A 140 6.22 -7.93 6.79
N ALA A 141 5.60 -6.75 6.80
CA ALA A 141 6.32 -5.49 6.99
C ALA A 141 7.08 -5.43 8.32
N MET A 142 6.48 -5.89 9.43
CA MET A 142 7.16 -5.95 10.72
C MET A 142 8.39 -6.87 10.68
N VAL A 143 8.27 -8.05 10.08
CA VAL A 143 9.41 -8.99 9.91
C VAL A 143 10.53 -8.33 9.13
N ILE A 144 10.22 -7.70 7.99
CA ILE A 144 11.23 -7.03 7.16
C ILE A 144 11.83 -5.83 7.90
N ASN A 145 11.00 -5.05 8.59
CA ASN A 145 11.46 -3.91 9.39
C ASN A 145 12.43 -4.33 10.49
N GLN A 146 12.27 -5.53 11.06
CA GLN A 146 13.13 -6.05 12.12
C GLN A 146 14.41 -6.72 11.59
N THR A 147 14.37 -7.32 10.40
CA THR A 147 15.45 -8.19 9.90
C THR A 147 16.38 -7.51 8.89
N ALA A 148 15.92 -6.48 8.18
CA ALA A 148 16.67 -5.86 7.10
C ALA A 148 17.16 -4.45 7.45
N GLY A 149 18.30 -4.06 6.88
CA GLY A 149 18.86 -2.71 7.05
C GLY A 149 17.96 -1.64 6.42
N LEU A 150 18.04 -0.39 6.89
CA LEU A 150 17.20 0.70 6.36
C LEU A 150 17.37 0.91 4.84
N GLU A 151 18.59 0.75 4.33
CA GLU A 151 18.87 0.85 2.89
C GLU A 151 18.14 -0.24 2.10
N GLU A 152 18.21 -1.49 2.56
CA GLU A 152 17.53 -2.64 1.93
C GLU A 152 16.02 -2.47 1.94
N ARG A 153 15.46 -2.08 3.10
CA ARG A 153 14.03 -1.79 3.27
C ARG A 153 13.58 -0.67 2.35
N SER A 154 14.36 0.40 2.25
CA SER A 154 14.06 1.54 1.38
C SER A 154 14.08 1.16 -0.10
N ALA A 155 15.08 0.37 -0.52
CA ALA A 155 15.19 -0.08 -1.89
C ALA A 155 14.01 -0.97 -2.29
N VAL A 156 13.68 -1.97 -1.47
CA VAL A 156 12.56 -2.88 -1.71
C VAL A 156 11.23 -2.15 -1.63
N PHE A 157 11.04 -1.24 -0.67
CA PHE A 157 9.85 -0.41 -0.59
C PHE A 157 9.58 0.36 -1.90
N VAL A 158 10.62 0.96 -2.49
CA VAL A 158 10.51 1.66 -3.77
C VAL A 158 10.05 0.72 -4.90
N LEU A 159 10.60 -0.49 -5.00
CA LEU A 159 10.16 -1.47 -6.00
C LEU A 159 8.70 -1.89 -5.77
N LEU A 160 8.30 -2.07 -4.51
CA LEU A 160 6.93 -2.43 -4.14
C LEU A 160 5.92 -1.31 -4.41
N VAL A 161 6.33 -0.03 -4.34
CA VAL A 161 5.51 1.10 -4.83
C VAL A 161 5.23 0.94 -6.33
N GLY A 162 6.24 0.58 -7.11
CA GLY A 162 6.09 0.29 -8.54
C GLY A 162 5.12 -0.87 -8.81
N LEU A 163 5.32 -2.00 -8.13
CA LEU A 163 4.42 -3.16 -8.20
C LEU A 163 2.98 -2.79 -7.79
N SER A 164 2.83 -1.92 -6.79
CA SER A 164 1.54 -1.43 -6.29
C SER A 164 0.87 -0.43 -7.21
N THR A 165 1.53 0.09 -8.26
CA THR A 165 0.93 1.10 -9.16
C THR A 165 0.81 0.68 -10.62
N GLU A 166 1.68 -0.20 -11.13
CA GLU A 166 1.72 -0.52 -12.56
C GLU A 166 1.55 -2.02 -12.82
N SER A 167 0.59 -2.38 -13.69
CA SER A 167 0.19 -3.76 -13.98
C SER A 167 1.21 -4.60 -14.78
N GLY A 168 2.35 -4.02 -15.17
CA GLY A 168 3.47 -4.70 -15.86
C GLY A 168 4.84 -4.42 -15.23
N PHE A 169 4.86 -3.87 -14.00
CA PHE A 169 6.12 -3.53 -13.34
C PHE A 169 6.97 -4.78 -13.04
N LEU A 170 6.32 -5.89 -12.68
CA LEU A 170 7.01 -7.15 -12.43
C LEU A 170 7.69 -7.69 -13.69
N ASP A 171 7.01 -7.62 -14.84
CA ASP A 171 7.60 -8.02 -16.12
C ASP A 171 8.84 -7.17 -16.45
N SER A 172 8.83 -5.89 -16.06
CA SER A 172 9.97 -4.99 -16.23
C SER A 172 11.14 -5.32 -15.30
N ILE A 173 10.86 -5.81 -14.08
CA ILE A 173 11.88 -6.34 -13.17
C ILE A 173 12.53 -7.59 -13.77
N ASP A 174 11.72 -8.54 -14.25
CA ASP A 174 12.18 -9.83 -14.76
C ASP A 174 12.82 -9.71 -16.17
N ASN A 175 12.57 -8.62 -16.90
CA ASN A 175 13.13 -8.40 -18.23
C ASN A 175 14.61 -7.94 -18.18
N PRO A 176 15.58 -8.72 -18.69
CA PRO A 176 17.00 -8.36 -18.65
C PRO A 176 17.33 -7.08 -19.44
N GLY A 177 16.59 -6.77 -20.51
CA GLY A 177 16.82 -5.59 -21.36
C GLY A 177 16.41 -4.25 -20.74
N VAL A 178 15.71 -4.26 -19.60
CA VAL A 178 15.32 -3.04 -18.88
C VAL A 178 16.42 -2.62 -17.91
N GLU A 179 17.05 -1.47 -18.13
CA GLU A 179 18.06 -0.93 -17.19
C GLU A 179 17.42 -0.06 -16.09
N TRP A 180 16.40 0.73 -16.44
CA TRP A 180 15.76 1.70 -15.55
C TRP A 180 14.29 1.41 -15.39
N LEU A 181 13.85 1.23 -14.14
CA LEU A 181 12.46 1.02 -13.76
C LEU A 181 11.80 2.37 -13.48
N SER A 182 10.61 2.58 -14.05
CA SER A 182 9.87 3.83 -13.90
C SER A 182 8.83 3.72 -12.80
N ILE A 183 8.82 4.66 -11.87
CA ILE A 183 7.86 4.73 -10.76
C ILE A 183 7.14 6.07 -10.83
N PRO A 184 5.79 6.06 -10.96
CA PRO A 184 5.02 7.27 -11.25
C PRO A 184 5.08 8.29 -10.11
N ALA A 185 5.02 7.82 -8.86
CA ALA A 185 5.12 8.66 -7.68
C ALA A 185 5.57 7.83 -6.47
N LEU A 186 6.32 8.45 -5.56
CA LEU A 186 6.65 7.88 -4.26
C LEU A 186 5.79 8.53 -3.17
N PRO A 187 5.37 7.78 -2.13
CA PRO A 187 4.82 8.36 -0.91
C PRO A 187 5.76 9.41 -0.32
N SER A 188 5.20 10.39 0.39
CA SER A 188 5.99 11.43 1.07
C SER A 188 7.04 10.82 2.02
N ARG A 189 8.15 11.53 2.25
CA ARG A 189 9.20 11.06 3.18
C ARG A 189 8.66 10.81 4.60
N THR A 190 7.64 11.57 5.01
CA THR A 190 6.96 11.38 6.31
C THR A 190 6.16 10.07 6.33
N SER A 191 5.40 9.78 5.26
CA SER A 191 4.70 8.50 5.14
C SER A 191 5.68 7.32 5.10
N ALA A 192 6.75 7.46 4.33
CA ALA A 192 7.81 6.47 4.21
C ALA A 192 8.52 6.21 5.55
N SER A 193 8.77 7.26 6.36
CA SER A 193 9.44 7.13 7.66
C SER A 193 8.63 6.28 8.63
N HIS A 194 7.31 6.45 8.65
CA HIS A 194 6.45 5.64 9.50
C HIS A 194 6.41 4.16 9.06
N VAL A 195 6.21 3.88 7.77
CA VAL A 195 6.11 2.48 7.30
C VAL A 195 7.44 1.73 7.40
N LEU A 196 8.58 2.41 7.19
CA LEU A 196 9.92 1.81 7.26
C LEU A 196 10.51 1.80 8.68
N GLY A 197 9.79 2.31 9.68
CA GLY A 197 10.27 2.36 11.07
C GLY A 197 11.61 3.09 11.21
N ALA A 198 11.71 4.28 10.61
CA ALA A 198 12.92 5.09 10.61
C ALA A 198 12.59 6.58 10.73
N SER A 199 13.58 7.39 11.09
CA SER A 199 13.42 8.86 11.09
C SER A 199 13.50 9.43 9.67
N ARG A 200 12.95 10.64 9.48
CA ARG A 200 13.00 11.35 8.18
C ARG A 200 14.45 11.69 7.79
N GLU A 201 15.31 11.90 8.77
CA GLU A 201 16.73 12.21 8.60
C GLU A 201 17.49 10.97 8.13
N GLN A 202 17.24 9.81 8.74
CA GLN A 202 17.83 8.54 8.34
C GLN A 202 17.44 8.18 6.90
N LEU A 203 16.15 8.30 6.53
CA LEU A 203 15.72 8.14 5.15
C LEU A 203 16.35 9.16 4.21
N GLY A 204 16.56 10.40 4.67
CA GLY A 204 17.26 11.42 3.92
C GLY A 204 18.70 11.04 3.59
N VAL A 205 19.41 10.35 4.50
CA VAL A 205 20.77 9.84 4.26
C VAL A 205 20.75 8.77 3.16
N VAL A 206 19.84 7.80 3.25
CA VAL A 206 19.70 6.73 2.24
C VAL A 206 19.38 7.31 0.86
N LEU A 207 18.42 8.25 0.78
CA LEU A 207 18.05 8.87 -0.49
C LEU A 207 19.22 9.63 -1.13
N ARG A 208 20.00 10.38 -0.33
CA ARG A 208 21.19 11.08 -0.82
C ARG A 208 22.25 10.12 -1.35
N ARG A 209 22.42 8.97 -0.71
CA ARG A 209 23.33 7.92 -1.19
C ARG A 209 22.89 7.37 -2.54
N PHE A 210 21.62 6.97 -2.68
CA PHE A 210 21.09 6.51 -3.96
C PHE A 210 21.20 7.56 -5.08
N LEU A 211 21.07 8.85 -4.76
CA LEU A 211 21.31 9.93 -5.72
C LEU A 211 22.80 10.05 -6.09
N ALA A 212 23.70 9.99 -5.12
CA ALA A 212 25.15 10.10 -5.33
C ALA A 212 25.71 8.92 -6.15
N GLU A 213 25.14 7.73 -5.99
CA GLU A 213 25.52 6.50 -6.70
C GLU A 213 24.82 6.37 -8.08
N ASP A 214 24.05 7.37 -8.51
CA ASP A 214 23.25 7.31 -9.74
C ASP A 214 22.31 6.08 -9.78
N ALA A 215 21.79 5.69 -8.61
CA ALA A 215 20.85 4.59 -8.46
C ALA A 215 19.40 5.05 -8.65
N ILE A 216 19.12 6.33 -8.43
CA ILE A 216 17.79 6.93 -8.67
C ILE A 216 17.87 8.30 -9.35
N ARG A 217 16.84 8.66 -10.14
CA ARG A 217 16.71 9.95 -10.80
C ARG A 217 15.26 10.43 -10.80
N LEU A 218 15.04 11.74 -10.68
CA LEU A 218 13.72 12.37 -10.90
C LEU A 218 13.71 13.03 -12.28
N ARG A 219 12.88 12.53 -13.20
CA ARG A 219 12.75 13.08 -14.57
C ARG A 219 11.30 13.08 -15.01
N ALA A 220 10.84 14.21 -15.57
CA ALA A 220 9.46 14.38 -16.05
C ALA A 220 8.39 13.98 -15.00
N GLY A 221 8.61 14.35 -13.73
CA GLY A 221 7.70 14.03 -12.63
C GLY A 221 7.66 12.56 -12.21
N ARG A 222 8.57 11.72 -12.74
CA ARG A 222 8.65 10.29 -12.41
C ARG A 222 10.00 9.96 -11.79
N TRP A 223 9.98 8.99 -10.89
CA TRP A 223 11.19 8.40 -10.34
C TRP A 223 11.69 7.29 -11.24
N TRP A 224 12.97 7.31 -11.55
CA TRP A 224 13.65 6.27 -12.31
C TRP A 224 14.63 5.59 -11.38
N VAL A 225 14.55 4.27 -11.32
CA VAL A 225 15.35 3.43 -10.43
C VAL A 225 16.23 2.52 -11.27
N LYS A 226 17.53 2.55 -11.03
CA LYS A 226 18.48 1.71 -11.75
C LYS A 226 18.32 0.27 -11.28
N LYS A 227 17.89 -0.62 -12.17
CA LYS A 227 17.58 -2.00 -11.85
C LYS A 227 18.78 -2.70 -11.23
N SER A 228 19.97 -2.56 -11.82
CA SER A 228 21.19 -3.20 -11.32
C SER A 228 21.57 -2.80 -9.89
N ALA A 229 21.22 -1.59 -9.44
CA ALA A 229 21.49 -1.13 -8.09
C ALA A 229 20.47 -1.65 -7.06
N PHE A 230 19.24 -1.92 -7.48
CA PHE A 230 18.14 -2.30 -6.59
C PHE A 230 17.91 -3.82 -6.51
N MET A 231 18.28 -4.57 -7.55
CA MET A 231 18.07 -6.02 -7.61
C MET A 231 18.76 -6.81 -6.49
N PRO A 232 19.99 -6.49 -6.04
CA PRO A 232 20.60 -7.21 -4.92
C PRO A 232 19.75 -7.15 -3.65
N TYR A 233 19.10 -6.02 -3.37
CA TYR A 233 18.19 -5.87 -2.23
C TYR A 233 16.89 -6.65 -2.43
N TRP A 234 16.36 -6.62 -3.66
CA TRP A 234 15.17 -7.39 -4.04
C TRP A 234 15.38 -8.89 -3.86
N GLU A 235 16.45 -9.43 -4.44
CA GLU A 235 16.77 -10.86 -4.37
C GLU A 235 16.96 -11.34 -2.93
N ARG A 236 17.51 -10.49 -2.05
CA ARG A 236 17.69 -10.79 -0.64
C ARG A 236 16.38 -10.89 0.13
N LEU A 237 15.42 -9.98 -0.11
CA LEU A 237 14.17 -9.92 0.68
C LEU A 237 13.00 -10.63 0.01
N ARG A 238 13.08 -10.92 -1.28
CA ARG A 238 12.05 -11.62 -2.05
C ARG A 238 11.61 -12.95 -1.42
N PRO A 239 12.51 -13.83 -0.91
CA PRO A 239 12.08 -15.08 -0.28
C PRO A 239 11.16 -14.88 0.94
N LEU A 240 11.40 -13.82 1.72
CA LEU A 240 10.52 -13.46 2.84
C LEU A 240 9.14 -13.04 2.35
N ILE A 241 9.09 -12.26 1.26
CA ILE A 241 7.82 -11.82 0.66
C ILE A 241 7.05 -13.03 0.10
N GLU A 242 7.73 -13.93 -0.61
CA GLU A 242 7.12 -15.13 -1.22
C GLU A 242 6.60 -16.11 -0.15
N SER A 243 7.26 -16.22 1.01
CA SER A 243 6.82 -17.10 2.11
C SER A 243 5.43 -16.81 2.66
N SER A 244 4.90 -15.61 2.40
CA SER A 244 3.56 -15.21 2.83
C SER A 244 2.46 -15.61 1.85
N SER A 245 2.82 -15.97 0.61
CA SER A 245 1.84 -16.34 -0.42
C SER A 245 1.39 -17.78 -0.23
N VAL A 246 0.13 -18.06 -0.55
CA VAL A 246 -0.42 -19.41 -0.44
C VAL A 246 0.19 -20.24 -1.58
N ALA A 247 0.79 -21.40 -1.25
CA ALA A 247 1.22 -22.34 -2.28
C ALA A 247 0.01 -22.71 -3.16
N PRO A 248 0.17 -22.79 -4.49
CA PRO A 248 -0.92 -23.07 -5.42
C PRO A 248 -1.66 -24.39 -5.12
#